data_AF-A0A3B8NST2-F1
#
_entry.id   AF-A0A3B8NST2-F1
#
_cell.length_a   1.000
_cell.length_b   1.000
_cell.length_c   1.000
_cell.angle_alpha   90.00
_cell.angle_beta   90.00
_cell.angle_gamma   90.00
#
_symmetry.space_group_name_H-M   'P 1'
#
loop_
_entity.id
_entity.type
_entity.pdbx_description
1 polymer ?
#
loop_
_entity_poly.entity_id
_entity_poly.type
_entity_poly.pdbx_seq_one_letter_code
_entity_poly.pdbx_strand_id
1 'polypeptide(L)' 'GEAATNCGFEWEAGASGAGHDAQAVASIAPMAMVFVPSVDGISHSQEEYSTPEDCANGTQVLMELLLLADERF' A
#
# COMPACT_ATOMS: atom_id res chain seq x y z
N GLY A 1 -3.87 -0.20 -8.03
CA GLY A 1 -5.04 -0.65 -8.80
C GLY A 1 -4.72 -1.90 -9.59
N GLU A 2 -3.99 -1.76 -10.70
CA GLU A 2 -3.61 -2.88 -11.56
C GLU A 2 -2.87 -4.01 -10.81
N ALA A 3 -1.81 -3.67 -10.05
CA ALA A 3 -1.08 -4.66 -9.25
C ALA A 3 -1.99 -5.47 -8.30
N ALA A 4 -2.91 -4.80 -7.58
CA ALA A 4 -3.87 -5.47 -6.70
C ALA A 4 -4.81 -6.39 -7.47
N THR A 5 -5.25 -5.98 -8.67
CA THR A 5 -6.12 -6.78 -9.54
C THR A 5 -5.39 -8.03 -10.05
N ASN A 6 -4.11 -7.90 -10.44
CA ASN A 6 -3.29 -9.03 -10.87
C ASN A 6 -3.07 -10.05 -9.75
N CYS A 7 -2.95 -9.57 -8.50
CA CYS A 7 -2.87 -10.44 -7.32
C CYS A 7 -4.24 -11.04 -6.90
N GLY A 8 -5.35 -10.66 -7.55
CA GLY A 8 -6.68 -11.17 -7.23
C GLY A 8 -7.34 -10.51 -6.01
N PHE A 9 -6.88 -9.33 -5.60
CA PHE A 9 -7.44 -8.59 -4.47
C PHE A 9 -8.41 -7.49 -4.92
N GLU A 10 -9.49 -7.32 -4.16
CA GLU A 10 -10.32 -6.12 -4.24
C GLU A 10 -9.53 -4.92 -3.70
N TRP A 11 -9.75 -3.75 -4.29
CA TRP A 11 -9.06 -2.53 -3.90
C TRP A 11 -9.96 -1.31 -4.10
N GLU A 12 -9.70 -0.27 -3.34
CA GLU A 12 -10.31 1.05 -3.50
C GLU A 12 -9.26 2.15 -3.47
N ALA A 13 -9.54 3.27 -4.13
CA ALA A 13 -8.71 4.46 -4.05
C ALA A 13 -9.08 5.25 -2.80
N GLY A 14 -8.09 5.62 -2.00
CA GLY A 14 -8.27 6.45 -0.80
C GLY A 14 -7.17 7.49 -0.67
N ALA A 15 -7.47 8.58 0.03
CA ALA A 15 -6.46 9.54 0.47
C ALA A 15 -5.92 9.13 1.84
N SER A 16 -4.60 9.22 2.05
CA SER A 16 -4.06 9.06 3.40
C SER A 16 -4.38 10.29 4.23
N GLY A 17 -4.99 10.09 5.40
CA GLY A 17 -5.15 11.14 6.42
C GLY A 17 -3.86 11.40 7.20
N ALA A 18 -2.86 10.53 7.10
CA ALA A 18 -1.56 10.65 7.77
C ALA A 18 -0.48 11.24 6.84
N GLY A 19 0.53 11.85 7.45
CA GLY A 19 1.73 12.28 6.75
C GLY A 19 2.63 11.08 6.44
N HIS A 20 3.21 11.05 5.23
CA HIS A 20 4.18 10.03 4.81
C HIS A 20 5.28 10.67 3.98
N ASP A 21 6.49 10.12 4.03
CA ASP A 21 7.63 10.57 3.20
C ASP A 21 7.29 10.55 1.71
N ALA A 22 6.41 9.63 1.30
CA ALA A 22 5.84 9.54 -0.03
C ALA A 22 5.29 10.89 -0.55
N GLN A 23 4.72 11.73 0.32
CA GLN A 23 4.22 13.07 -0.05
C GLN A 23 5.35 14.00 -0.51
N ALA A 24 6.51 13.96 0.15
CA ALA A 24 7.68 14.72 -0.27
C ALA A 24 8.26 14.15 -1.58
N VAL A 25 8.37 12.83 -1.68
CA VAL A 25 8.90 12.14 -2.87
C VAL A 25 8.04 12.39 -4.12
N ALA A 26 6.71 12.50 -3.96
CA ALA A 26 5.78 12.77 -5.06
C ALA A 26 6.07 14.09 -5.81
N SER A 27 6.84 15.01 -5.22
CA SER A 27 7.24 16.26 -5.89
C SER A 27 8.39 16.08 -6.90
N ILE A 28 9.11 14.96 -6.85
CA ILE A 28 10.32 14.73 -7.66
C ILE A 28 10.30 13.43 -8.48
N ALA A 29 9.37 12.51 -8.22
CA ALA A 29 9.22 11.26 -8.94
C ALA A 29 7.77 10.75 -8.91
N PRO A 30 7.34 9.92 -9.88
CA PRO A 30 6.10 9.17 -9.77
C PRO A 30 6.07 8.38 -8.45
N MET A 31 4.93 8.41 -7.76
CA MET A 31 4.79 7.81 -6.44
C MET A 31 3.43 7.09 -6.33
N ALA A 32 3.43 5.95 -5.65
CA ALA A 32 2.23 5.25 -5.22
C ALA A 32 2.43 4.70 -3.80
N MET A 33 1.32 4.52 -3.08
CA MET A 33 1.28 3.86 -1.77
C MET A 33 0.35 2.64 -1.83
N VAL A 34 0.68 1.62 -1.06
CA VAL A 34 -0.16 0.44 -0.83
C VAL A 34 -0.55 0.42 0.64
N PHE A 35 -1.85 0.38 0.94
CA PHE A 35 -2.36 0.25 2.29
C PHE A 35 -2.98 -1.13 2.50
N VAL A 36 -2.85 -1.60 3.74
CA VAL A 36 -3.50 -2.81 4.25
C VAL A 36 -4.35 -2.43 5.47
N PRO A 37 -5.40 -3.20 5.81
CA PRO A 37 -6.21 -2.90 6.97
C PRO A 37 -5.42 -2.97 8.29
N SER A 38 -5.71 -2.06 9.20
CA SER A 38 -5.42 -2.21 10.63
C SER A 38 -6.71 -2.58 11.35
N VAL A 39 -6.65 -3.52 12.29
CA VAL A 39 -7.80 -3.94 13.09
C VAL A 39 -8.39 -2.73 13.82
N ASP A 40 -9.69 -2.50 13.63
CA ASP A 40 -10.44 -1.34 14.14
C ASP A 40 -9.88 0.03 13.73
N GLY A 41 -8.98 0.10 12.75
CA GLY A 41 -8.33 1.33 12.31
C GLY A 41 -7.43 1.98 13.37
N ILE A 42 -7.02 1.24 14.40
CA ILE A 42 -6.18 1.75 15.49
C ILE A 42 -4.74 1.93 14.97
N SER A 43 -4.14 3.07 15.30
CA SER A 43 -2.72 3.36 15.05
C SER A 43 -2.14 4.26 16.15
N HIS A 44 -0.82 4.33 16.27
CA HIS A 44 -0.09 5.00 17.36
C HIS A 44 -0.46 4.50 18.76
N SER A 45 -0.82 3.22 18.87
CA SER A 45 -1.15 2.56 20.13
C SER A 45 -0.48 1.18 20.23
N GLN A 46 -0.37 0.64 21.44
CA GLN A 46 0.04 -0.76 21.64
C GLN A 46 -0.97 -1.76 21.07
N GLU A 47 -2.24 -1.36 20.91
CA GLU A 47 -3.26 -2.19 20.26
C GLU A 47 -3.22 -2.12 18.72
N GLU A 48 -2.33 -1.31 18.12
CA GLU A 48 -2.16 -1.26 16.66
C GLU A 48 -1.73 -2.62 16.11
N TYR A 49 -2.54 -3.14 15.18
CA TYR A 49 -2.32 -4.48 14.64
C TYR A 49 -2.88 -4.65 13.24
N SER A 50 -2.07 -5.22 12.36
CA SER A 50 -2.49 -5.80 11.07
C SER A 50 -2.20 -7.29 11.10
N THR A 51 -3.09 -8.10 10.53
CA THR A 51 -2.89 -9.55 10.55
C THR A 51 -1.69 -9.95 9.68
N PRO A 52 -1.03 -11.09 9.96
CA PRO A 52 0.03 -11.59 9.10
C PRO A 52 -0.43 -11.81 7.65
N GLU A 53 -1.69 -12.16 7.45
CA GLU A 53 -2.29 -12.34 6.12
C GLU A 53 -2.44 -11.00 5.40
N ASP A 54 -2.96 -9.96 6.04
CA ASP A 54 -3.06 -8.62 5.45
C ASP A 54 -1.68 -8.07 5.07
N CYS A 55 -0.69 -8.22 5.96
CA CYS A 55 0.69 -7.82 5.70
C CYS A 55 1.31 -8.60 4.52
N ALA A 56 1.05 -9.90 4.43
CA ALA A 56 1.51 -10.73 3.31
C ALA A 56 0.83 -10.29 1.99
N ASN A 57 -0.47 -10.05 2.01
CA ASN A 57 -1.24 -9.58 0.85
C ASN A 57 -0.72 -8.21 0.36
N GLY A 58 -0.49 -7.26 1.27
CA GLY A 58 0.11 -5.97 0.93
C GLY A 58 1.51 -6.09 0.32
N THR A 59 2.31 -7.02 0.84
CA THR A 59 3.66 -7.29 0.32
C THR A 59 3.62 -7.90 -1.08
N GLN A 60 2.68 -8.82 -1.34
CA GLN A 60 2.47 -9.40 -2.67
C GLN A 60 2.07 -8.32 -3.69
N VAL A 61 1.15 -7.42 -3.32
CA VAL A 61 0.76 -6.28 -4.18
C VAL A 61 1.92 -5.33 -4.41
N LEU A 62 2.75 -5.06 -3.39
CA LEU A 62 3.94 -4.23 -3.54
C LEU A 62 4.95 -4.87 -4.51
N MET A 63 5.18 -6.18 -4.42
CA MET A 63 6.05 -6.90 -5.34
C MET A 63 5.56 -6.79 -6.78
N GLU A 64 4.26 -7.06 -7.03
CA GLU A 64 3.66 -6.92 -8.35
C GLU A 64 3.76 -5.48 -8.88
N LEU A 65 3.54 -4.48 -8.02
CA LEU A 65 3.69 -3.07 -8.38
C LEU A 65 5.12 -2.74 -8.83
N LEU A 66 6.14 -3.29 -8.15
CA LEU A 66 7.55 -3.07 -8.50
C LEU A 66 7.89 -3.71 -9.85
N LEU A 67 7.39 -4.91 -10.13
CA LEU A 67 7.57 -5.57 -11.44
C LEU A 67 6.91 -4.75 -12.56
N LEU A 68 5.67 -4.30 -12.36
CA LEU A 68 4.98 -3.44 -13.32
C LEU A 68 5.69 -2.10 -13.52
N ALA A 69 6.33 -1.55 -12.48
CA ALA A 69 7.11 -0.33 -12.60
C ALA A 69 8.40 -0.56 -13.40
N ASP A 70 9.12 -1.66 -13.15
CA ASP A 70 10.33 -2.05 -13.89
C ASP A 70 10.05 -2.24 -15.38
N GLU A 71 8.91 -2.80 -15.76
CA GLU A 71 8.53 -2.94 -17.18
C GLU A 71 8.17 -1.61 -17.87
N ARG A 72 7.85 -0.56 -17.10
CA ARG A 72 7.39 0.74 -17.62
C ARG A 72 8.49 1.77 -17.77
N PHE A 73 9.65 1.54 -17.16
CA PHE A 73 10.78 2.48 -17.12
C PHE A 73 12.04 1.84 -17.69
#